data_AF-A0A6J6SYY2-F1
#
_entry.id   AF-A0A6J6SYY2-F1
#
_cell.length_a   1.000
_cell.length_b   1.000
_cell.length_c   1.000
_cell.angle_alpha   90.00
_cell.angle_beta   90.00
_cell.angle_gamma   90.00
#
_symmetry.space_group_name_H-M   'P 1'
#
loop_
_entity.id
_entity.type
_entity.pdbx_description
1 polymer ?
#
loop_
_entity_poly.entity_id
_entity_poly.type
_entity_poly.pdbx_seq_one_letter_code
_entity_poly.pdbx_strand_id
1 'polypeptide(L)'
;MPFWDEIIIEVSSEYPDISLRKVLIDALAAEMVQRPHEFDVVVASNLFGDILSDLAAATVGSLGVAASANLNPERLFPSMFEPVHGSAPDIAGRGIANPVAAIWSGAMMLDHLGHPEIADRIMQSVESSLLDPATRTADLQGTADTAGVTDAILEGLEQR
;
A
#
# COMPACT_ATOMS: atom_id res chain seq x y z
N MET A 1 16.14 18.87 -8.79
CA MET A 1 15.80 20.07 -8.00
C MET A 1 16.98 20.29 -7.05
N PRO A 2 17.75 21.37 -7.16
CA PRO A 2 19.05 21.48 -6.47
C PRO A 2 18.96 21.22 -4.96
N PHE A 3 17.97 21.84 -4.31
CA PHE A 3 17.75 21.67 -2.87
C PHE A 3 17.36 20.23 -2.45
N TRP A 4 16.49 19.56 -3.22
CA TRP A 4 16.14 18.15 -2.95
C TRP A 4 17.39 17.26 -3.01
N ASP A 5 18.22 17.47 -4.03
CA ASP A 5 19.44 16.69 -4.22
C ASP A 5 20.45 16.93 -3.10
N GLU A 6 20.62 18.19 -2.67
CA GLU A 6 21.48 18.57 -1.54
C GLU A 6 21.05 17.89 -0.23
N ILE A 7 19.77 17.99 0.13
CA ILE A 7 19.24 17.39 1.37
C ILE A 7 19.35 15.86 1.36
N ILE A 8 19.06 15.20 0.22
CA ILE A 8 19.20 13.74 0.13
C ILE A 8 20.65 13.31 0.32
N ILE A 9 21.61 14.04 -0.25
CA ILE A 9 23.04 13.74 -0.08
C ILE A 9 23.45 13.93 1.39
N GLU A 10 23.03 15.04 2.02
CA GLU A 10 23.29 15.32 3.43
C GLU A 10 22.79 14.18 4.33
N VAL A 11 21.50 13.84 4.22
CA VAL A 11 20.89 12.77 5.02
C VAL A 11 21.52 11.42 4.72
N SER A 12 21.85 11.11 3.47
CA SER A 12 22.46 9.81 3.12
C SER A 12 23.82 9.57 3.79
N SER A 13 24.55 10.64 4.12
CA SER A 13 25.83 10.53 4.83
C SER A 13 25.68 10.03 6.26
N GLU A 14 24.48 10.16 6.85
CA GLU A 14 24.14 9.64 8.18
C GLU A 14 23.80 8.14 8.16
N TYR A 15 23.54 7.55 6.98
CA TYR A 15 23.12 6.16 6.81
C TYR A 15 24.01 5.42 5.79
N PRO A 16 25.31 5.22 6.08
CA PRO A 16 26.27 4.65 5.13
C PRO A 16 25.97 3.20 4.72
N ASP A 17 25.17 2.48 5.50
CA ASP A 17 24.78 1.10 5.23
C ASP A 17 23.63 0.99 4.19
N ILE A 18 23.00 2.11 3.83
CA ILE A 18 21.90 2.16 2.85
C ILE A 18 22.45 2.64 1.50
N SER A 19 22.28 1.81 0.45
CA SER A 19 22.68 2.20 -0.90
C SER A 19 21.75 3.25 -1.51
N LEU A 20 22.30 4.41 -1.89
CA LEU A 20 21.55 5.46 -2.57
C LEU A 20 21.74 5.38 -4.10
N ARG A 21 20.63 5.34 -4.84
CA ARG A 21 20.60 5.44 -6.30
C ARG A 21 19.67 6.58 -6.73
N LYS A 22 20.22 7.61 -7.37
CA LYS A 22 19.43 8.69 -7.98
C LYS A 22 18.98 8.32 -9.39
N VAL A 23 17.70 8.50 -9.68
CA VAL A 23 17.09 8.22 -10.99
C VAL A 23 16.20 9.40 -11.39
N LEU A 24 16.15 9.74 -12.68
CA LEU A 24 15.19 10.70 -13.20
C LEU A 24 13.78 10.09 -13.22
N ILE A 25 12.75 10.91 -13.01
CA ILE A 25 11.37 10.43 -12.81
C ILE A 25 10.82 9.66 -14.02
N ASP A 26 11.16 10.08 -15.23
CA ASP A 26 10.77 9.41 -16.47
C ASP A 26 11.40 8.02 -16.61
N ALA A 27 12.71 7.93 -16.33
CA ALA A 27 13.41 6.65 -16.29
C ALA A 27 12.90 5.76 -15.15
N LEU A 28 12.63 6.32 -13.97
CA LEU A 28 12.12 5.58 -12.82
C LEU A 28 10.74 4.98 -13.10
N ALA A 29 9.83 5.74 -13.72
CA ALA A 29 8.53 5.24 -14.14
C ALA A 29 8.66 4.12 -15.19
N ALA A 30 9.55 4.27 -16.18
CA ALA A 30 9.79 3.25 -17.17
C ALA A 30 10.37 1.96 -16.56
N GLU A 31 11.26 2.08 -15.58
CA GLU A 31 11.83 0.94 -14.86
C GLU A 31 10.80 0.26 -13.95
N MET A 32 9.94 1.02 -13.27
CA MET A 32 8.89 0.46 -12.41
C MET A 32 7.94 -0.45 -13.19
N VAL A 33 7.66 -0.13 -14.46
CA VAL A 33 6.87 -1.01 -15.35
C VAL A 33 7.67 -2.24 -15.80
N GLN A 34 8.94 -2.06 -16.18
CA GLN A 34 9.74 -3.12 -16.79
C GLN A 34 10.31 -4.12 -15.77
N ARG A 35 10.68 -3.64 -14.59
CA ARG A 35 11.44 -4.37 -13.57
C ARG A 35 11.08 -3.89 -12.15
N PRO A 36 9.80 -3.97 -11.72
CA PRO A 36 9.36 -3.48 -10.41
C PRO A 36 10.07 -4.17 -9.23
N HIS A 37 10.51 -5.42 -9.42
CA HIS A 37 11.20 -6.23 -8.40
C HIS A 37 12.63 -5.77 -8.08
N GLU A 38 13.19 -4.82 -8.84
CA GLU A 38 14.51 -4.25 -8.54
C GLU A 38 14.46 -3.11 -7.51
N PHE A 39 13.26 -2.66 -7.13
CA PHE A 39 13.08 -1.58 -6.17
C PHE A 39 12.87 -2.11 -4.76
N ASP A 40 13.43 -1.40 -3.79
CA ASP A 40 13.23 -1.63 -2.35
C ASP A 40 12.43 -0.44 -1.77
N VAL A 41 13.10 0.69 -1.53
CA VAL A 41 12.47 1.94 -1.07
C VAL A 41 12.60 3.04 -2.12
N VAL A 42 11.49 3.69 -2.45
CA VAL A 42 11.45 4.85 -3.36
C VAL A 42 11.07 6.09 -2.57
N VAL A 43 11.93 7.12 -2.63
CA VAL A 43 11.67 8.44 -2.03
C VAL A 43 11.49 9.45 -3.14
N ALA A 44 10.37 10.18 -3.11
CA ALA A 44 10.00 11.14 -4.12
C ALA A 44 9.32 12.38 -3.50
N SER A 45 9.30 13.49 -4.25
CA SER A 45 8.51 14.66 -3.87
C SER A 45 7.02 14.36 -4.00
N ASN A 46 6.16 15.14 -3.35
CA ASN A 46 4.70 14.89 -3.25
C ASN A 46 4.05 14.43 -4.58
N LEU A 47 4.11 15.25 -5.63
CA LEU A 47 3.50 14.91 -6.93
C LEU A 47 4.09 13.65 -7.58
N PHE A 48 5.40 13.44 -7.45
CA PHE A 48 6.03 12.25 -8.03
C PHE A 48 5.75 11.00 -7.20
N GLY A 49 5.66 11.14 -5.87
CA GLY A 49 5.24 10.07 -4.97
C GLY A 49 3.83 9.60 -5.31
N ASP A 50 2.88 10.53 -5.46
CA ASP A 50 1.49 10.26 -5.84
C ASP A 50 1.39 9.45 -7.15
N ILE A 51 2.08 9.88 -8.21
CA ILE A 51 2.10 9.18 -9.49
C ILE A 51 2.77 7.79 -9.37
N LEU A 52 3.89 7.71 -8.64
CA LEU A 52 4.65 6.46 -8.52
C LEU A 52 3.95 5.43 -7.63
N SER A 53 3.24 5.84 -6.58
CA SER A 53 2.49 4.91 -5.72
C SER A 53 1.34 4.26 -6.47
N ASP A 54 0.62 5.02 -7.29
CA ASP A 54 -0.43 4.48 -8.16
C ASP A 54 0.13 3.55 -9.23
N LEU A 55 1.28 3.91 -9.83
CA LEU A 55 1.97 3.07 -10.79
C LEU A 55 2.41 1.75 -10.14
N ALA A 56 2.99 1.79 -8.95
CA ALA A 56 3.40 0.61 -8.20
C ALA A 56 2.19 -0.29 -7.89
N ALA A 57 1.08 0.29 -7.40
CA ALA A 57 -0.16 -0.44 -7.14
C ALA A 57 -0.71 -1.14 -8.40
N ALA A 58 -0.66 -0.47 -9.55
CA ALA A 58 -1.07 -1.06 -10.82
C ALA A 58 -0.18 -2.23 -11.25
N THR A 59 1.13 -2.21 -10.96
CA THR A 59 2.04 -3.32 -11.32
C THR A 59 1.79 -4.60 -10.52
N VAL A 60 1.19 -4.50 -9.33
CA VAL A 60 0.86 -5.66 -8.48
C VAL A 60 -0.58 -6.16 -8.66
N GLY A 61 -1.36 -5.51 -9.53
CA GLY A 61 -2.63 -6.02 -10.05
C GLY A 61 -3.84 -5.14 -9.78
N SER A 62 -3.86 -4.35 -8.69
CA SER A 62 -4.99 -3.48 -8.38
C SER A 62 -4.64 -2.37 -7.39
N LEU A 63 -5.24 -1.19 -7.57
CA LEU A 63 -5.24 -0.14 -6.54
C LEU A 63 -6.04 -0.56 -5.29
N GLY A 64 -6.94 -1.53 -5.41
CA GLY A 64 -7.75 -2.08 -4.33
C GLY A 64 -6.94 -2.83 -3.25
N VAL A 65 -5.65 -3.06 -3.49
CA VAL A 65 -4.72 -3.66 -2.51
C VAL A 65 -3.64 -2.70 -2.00
N ALA A 66 -3.68 -1.43 -2.41
CA ALA A 66 -2.69 -0.43 -2.01
C ALA A 66 -3.13 0.31 -0.74
N ALA A 67 -2.60 -0.10 0.41
CA ALA A 67 -2.75 0.59 1.68
C ALA A 67 -1.73 1.73 1.86
N SER A 68 -2.04 2.72 2.70
CA SER A 68 -1.12 3.83 2.98
C SER A 68 -1.21 4.34 4.41
N ALA A 69 -0.17 5.08 4.81
CA ALA A 69 -0.10 5.78 6.08
C ALA A 69 0.55 7.16 5.92
N ASN A 70 -0.17 8.20 6.33
CA ASN A 70 0.32 9.55 6.50
C ASN A 70 0.75 9.74 7.96
N LEU A 71 2.04 9.53 8.22
CA LEU A 71 2.58 9.50 9.58
C LEU A 71 2.98 10.91 10.06
N ASN A 72 2.67 11.22 11.33
CA ASN A 72 3.39 12.26 12.06
C ASN A 72 4.49 11.59 12.91
N PRO A 73 5.77 11.63 12.50
CA PRO A 73 6.83 10.88 13.17
C PRO A 73 7.02 11.26 14.64
N GLU A 74 6.81 12.55 14.98
CA GLU A 74 6.96 13.05 16.36
C GLU A 74 5.81 12.63 17.28
N ARG A 75 4.71 12.10 16.72
CA ARG A 75 3.49 11.69 17.44
C ARG A 75 2.84 12.80 18.29
N LEU A 76 3.08 14.06 17.91
CA LEU A 76 2.44 15.22 18.54
C LEU A 76 1.02 15.44 17.99
N PHE A 77 0.77 14.99 16.77
CA PHE A 77 -0.52 15.03 16.10
C PHE A 77 -0.91 13.63 15.59
N PRO A 78 -2.21 13.37 15.34
CA PRO A 78 -2.65 12.08 14.81
C PRO A 78 -2.03 11.79 13.45
N SER A 79 -1.56 10.55 13.27
CA SER A 79 -1.31 9.97 11.95
C SER A 79 -2.64 9.56 11.30
N MET A 80 -2.68 9.50 9.97
CA MET A 80 -3.85 9.08 9.20
C MET A 80 -3.53 7.82 8.37
N PHE A 81 -4.44 6.85 8.37
CA PHE A 81 -4.28 5.59 7.67
C PHE A 81 -5.47 5.42 6.73
N GLU A 82 -5.20 5.29 5.44
CA GLU A 82 -6.22 5.28 4.40
C GLU A 82 -5.73 4.50 3.17
N PRO A 83 -6.64 3.89 2.39
CA PRO A 83 -6.27 3.30 1.12
C PRO A 83 -5.78 4.38 0.14
N VAL A 84 -4.88 4.00 -0.77
CA VAL A 84 -4.38 4.90 -1.82
C VAL A 84 -5.49 5.29 -2.81
N HIS A 85 -6.41 4.36 -3.08
CA HIS A 85 -7.45 4.57 -4.09
C HIS A 85 -8.46 5.65 -3.71
N GLY A 86 -9.06 6.29 -4.72
CA GLY A 86 -10.13 7.26 -4.54
C GLY A 86 -11.50 6.66 -4.23
N SER A 87 -12.55 7.47 -4.38
CA SER A 87 -13.92 7.14 -3.98
C SER A 87 -14.69 6.18 -4.91
N ALA A 88 -14.11 5.83 -6.08
CA ALA A 88 -14.68 4.92 -7.08
C ALA A 88 -16.20 5.14 -7.36
N PRO A 89 -16.60 6.33 -7.85
CA PRO A 89 -18.02 6.72 -7.97
C PRO A 89 -18.82 5.87 -8.96
N ASP A 90 -18.16 5.25 -9.91
CA ASP A 90 -18.73 4.32 -10.90
C ASP A 90 -19.21 2.99 -10.30
N ILE A 91 -18.68 2.62 -9.13
CA ILE A 91 -19.07 1.40 -8.39
C ILE A 91 -19.70 1.67 -7.02
N ALA A 92 -19.80 2.93 -6.60
CA ALA A 92 -20.38 3.31 -5.32
C ALA A 92 -21.80 2.74 -5.13
N GLY A 93 -22.06 2.14 -3.97
CA GLY A 93 -23.35 1.55 -3.62
C GLY A 93 -23.67 0.20 -4.30
N ARG A 94 -22.76 -0.34 -5.13
CA ARG A 94 -22.97 -1.64 -5.81
C ARG A 94 -22.45 -2.83 -5.02
N GLY A 95 -21.72 -2.60 -3.92
CA GLY A 95 -21.19 -3.66 -3.07
C GLY A 95 -20.09 -4.52 -3.71
N ILE A 96 -19.40 -4.02 -4.73
CA ILE A 96 -18.37 -4.75 -5.49
C ILE A 96 -16.95 -4.16 -5.33
N ALA A 97 -16.78 -3.21 -4.41
CA ALA A 97 -15.48 -2.61 -4.14
C ALA A 97 -14.57 -3.60 -3.40
N ASN A 98 -13.29 -3.62 -3.72
CA ASN A 98 -12.29 -4.40 -3.01
C ASN A 98 -12.01 -3.77 -1.62
N PRO A 99 -12.28 -4.45 -0.50
CA PRO A 99 -12.09 -3.86 0.83
C PRO A 99 -10.63 -3.97 1.34
N VAL A 100 -9.75 -4.68 0.63
CA VAL A 100 -8.42 -5.07 1.15
C VAL A 100 -7.56 -3.87 1.53
N ALA A 101 -7.43 -2.85 0.67
CA ALA A 101 -6.60 -1.68 0.96
C ALA A 101 -7.05 -0.95 2.23
N ALA A 102 -8.37 -0.85 2.46
CA ALA A 102 -8.92 -0.21 3.67
C ALA A 102 -8.64 -1.05 4.93
N ILE A 103 -8.82 -2.37 4.84
CA ILE A 103 -8.53 -3.31 5.94
C ILE A 103 -7.05 -3.29 6.30
N TRP A 104 -6.17 -3.35 5.30
CA TRP A 104 -4.72 -3.29 5.49
C TRP A 104 -4.29 -1.94 6.08
N SER A 105 -4.87 -0.83 5.64
CA SER A 105 -4.63 0.48 6.28
C SER A 105 -5.01 0.46 7.77
N GLY A 106 -6.10 -0.22 8.13
CA GLY A 106 -6.46 -0.48 9.52
C GLY A 106 -5.45 -1.35 10.29
N ALA A 107 -4.86 -2.35 9.63
CA ALA A 107 -3.78 -3.15 10.22
C ALA A 107 -2.52 -2.29 10.48
N MET A 108 -2.12 -1.44 9.53
CA MET A 108 -1.01 -0.49 9.71
C MET A 108 -1.26 0.46 10.90
N MET A 109 -2.51 0.91 11.06
CA MET A 109 -2.91 1.73 12.20
C MET A 109 -2.75 0.98 13.53
N LEU A 110 -3.19 -0.28 13.60
CA LEU A 110 -3.07 -1.10 14.80
C LEU A 110 -1.61 -1.34 15.18
N ASP A 111 -0.76 -1.63 14.20
CA ASP A 111 0.69 -1.73 14.41
C ASP A 111 1.26 -0.42 14.98
N HIS A 112 0.93 0.73 14.37
CA HIS A 112 1.35 2.04 14.84
C HIS A 112 0.92 2.34 16.29
N LEU A 113 -0.25 1.85 16.69
CA LEU A 113 -0.82 1.99 18.04
C LEU A 113 -0.23 1.00 19.07
N GLY A 114 0.69 0.12 18.66
CA GLY A 114 1.35 -0.85 19.55
C GLY A 114 0.62 -2.19 19.64
N HIS A 115 -0.13 -2.57 18.61
CA HIS A 115 -0.82 -3.86 18.49
C HIS A 115 -0.32 -4.68 17.30
N PRO A 116 1.00 -4.97 17.19
CA PRO A 116 1.58 -5.68 16.04
C PRO A 116 0.99 -7.08 15.87
N GLU A 117 0.73 -7.81 16.97
CA GLU A 117 0.13 -9.15 16.89
C GLU A 117 -1.27 -9.13 16.27
N ILE A 118 -2.05 -8.06 16.46
CA ILE A 118 -3.37 -7.92 15.86
C ILE A 118 -3.24 -7.53 14.39
N ALA A 119 -2.34 -6.61 14.07
CA ALA A 119 -2.04 -6.22 12.69
C ALA A 119 -1.59 -7.43 11.85
N ASP A 120 -0.68 -8.24 12.39
CA ASP A 120 -0.19 -9.46 11.76
C ASP A 120 -1.32 -10.48 11.53
N ARG A 121 -2.20 -10.69 12.52
CA ARG A 121 -3.35 -11.60 12.35
C ARG A 121 -4.28 -11.13 11.23
N ILE A 122 -4.55 -9.83 11.15
CA ILE A 122 -5.35 -9.26 10.05
C ILE A 122 -4.65 -9.49 8.72
N MET A 123 -3.36 -9.17 8.61
CA MET A 123 -2.63 -9.29 7.36
C MET A 123 -2.52 -10.72 6.87
N GLN A 124 -2.24 -11.66 7.76
CA GLN A 124 -2.19 -13.07 7.37
C GLN A 124 -3.58 -13.60 6.95
N SER A 125 -4.67 -13.05 7.49
CA SER A 125 -6.03 -13.38 7.04
C SER A 125 -6.34 -12.78 5.67
N VAL A 126 -5.95 -11.52 5.42
CA VAL A 126 -6.02 -10.87 4.10
C VAL A 126 -5.25 -11.70 3.06
N GLU A 127 -4.01 -12.08 3.36
CA GLU A 127 -3.19 -12.93 2.48
C GLU A 127 -3.88 -14.27 2.19
N SER A 128 -4.42 -14.92 3.21
CA SER A 128 -5.13 -16.20 3.06
C SER A 128 -6.36 -16.06 2.16
N SER A 129 -7.16 -15.00 2.37
CA SER A 129 -8.32 -14.68 1.53
C SER A 129 -7.92 -14.37 0.08
N LEU A 130 -6.74 -13.81 -0.16
CA LEU A 130 -6.29 -13.51 -1.51
C LEU A 130 -5.67 -14.72 -2.21
N LEU A 131 -5.28 -15.79 -1.50
CA LEU A 131 -4.75 -17.00 -2.13
C LEU A 131 -5.81 -17.78 -2.90
N ASP A 132 -7.07 -17.76 -2.46
CA ASP A 132 -8.19 -18.38 -3.18
C ASP A 132 -8.78 -17.38 -4.22
N PRO A 133 -8.78 -17.71 -5.53
CA PRO A 133 -9.42 -16.88 -6.54
C PRO A 133 -10.92 -16.64 -6.32
N ALA A 134 -11.63 -17.54 -5.63
CA ALA A 134 -13.06 -17.42 -5.38
C ALA A 134 -13.40 -16.28 -4.42
N THR A 135 -12.47 -15.89 -3.55
CA THR A 135 -12.59 -14.85 -2.52
C THR A 135 -11.92 -13.54 -2.93
N ARG A 136 -11.66 -13.35 -4.24
CA ARG A 136 -11.16 -12.10 -4.81
C ARG A 136 -12.30 -11.31 -5.45
N THR A 137 -12.23 -9.99 -5.39
CA THR A 137 -13.09 -9.09 -6.16
C THR A 137 -12.68 -9.03 -7.64
N ALA A 138 -13.54 -8.44 -8.47
CA ALA A 138 -13.37 -8.39 -9.93
C ALA A 138 -12.09 -7.68 -10.42
N ASP A 139 -11.60 -6.67 -9.68
CA ASP A 139 -10.34 -5.98 -9.94
C ASP A 139 -9.12 -6.89 -9.83
N LEU A 140 -9.22 -7.98 -9.06
CA LEU A 140 -8.23 -9.05 -8.95
C LEU A 140 -8.65 -10.31 -9.71
N GLN A 141 -9.50 -10.16 -10.73
CA GLN A 141 -10.00 -11.24 -11.60
C GLN A 141 -10.79 -12.34 -10.87
N GLY A 142 -11.36 -12.03 -9.70
CA GLY A 142 -12.25 -12.92 -8.98
C GLY A 142 -13.73 -12.63 -9.22
N THR A 143 -14.57 -13.30 -8.43
CA THR A 143 -16.04 -13.21 -8.54
C THR A 143 -16.73 -12.79 -7.24
N ALA A 144 -15.98 -12.62 -6.15
CA ALA A 144 -16.54 -12.17 -4.88
C ALA A 144 -16.96 -10.70 -4.95
N ASP A 145 -17.94 -10.36 -4.14
CA ASP A 145 -18.32 -8.98 -3.86
C ASP A 145 -17.63 -8.49 -2.56
N THR A 146 -17.86 -7.24 -2.16
CA THR A 146 -17.24 -6.67 -0.96
C THR A 146 -17.51 -7.51 0.30
N ALA A 147 -18.75 -8.03 0.42
CA ALA A 147 -19.14 -8.84 1.57
C ALA A 147 -18.42 -10.19 1.56
N GLY A 148 -18.39 -10.87 0.41
CA GLY A 148 -17.71 -12.17 0.27
C GLY A 148 -16.22 -12.12 0.62
N VAL A 149 -15.52 -11.06 0.21
CA VAL A 149 -14.10 -10.87 0.63
C VAL A 149 -14.00 -10.59 2.13
N THR A 150 -14.92 -9.80 2.68
CA THR A 150 -14.93 -9.48 4.12
C THR A 150 -15.18 -10.73 4.97
N ASP A 151 -16.15 -11.55 4.58
CA ASP A 151 -16.49 -12.80 5.27
C ASP A 151 -15.31 -13.77 5.25
N ALA A 152 -14.63 -13.93 4.11
CA ALA A 152 -13.44 -14.77 4.00
C ALA A 152 -12.29 -14.31 4.94
N ILE A 153 -12.09 -12.99 5.06
CA ILE A 153 -11.11 -12.43 6.00
C ILE A 153 -11.53 -12.66 7.46
N LEU A 154 -12.82 -12.56 7.78
CA LEU A 154 -13.32 -12.84 9.14
C LEU A 154 -13.16 -14.32 9.51
N GLU A 155 -13.51 -15.23 8.62
CA GLU A 155 -13.32 -16.68 8.82
C GLU A 155 -11.84 -17.03 9.07
N GLY A 156 -10.92 -16.40 8.33
CA GLY A 156 -9.48 -16.60 8.53
C GLY A 156 -8.97 -16.07 9.88
N LEU A 157 -9.64 -15.10 10.50
CA LEU A 157 -9.32 -14.59 11.84
C LEU A 157 -9.83 -15.52 12.95
N GLU A 158 -10.97 -16.19 12.77
CA GLU A 158 -11.55 -17.10 13.75
C GLU A 158 -10.80 -18.44 13.87
N GLN A 159 -10.13 -18.85 12.79
CA GLN A 159 -9.36 -20.10 12.74
C GLN A 159 -7.98 -20.01 13.41
N ARG A 160 -7.62 -18.85 14.02
CA ARG A 160 -6.27 -18.53 14.52
C ARG A 160 -6.26 -17.96 15.94
#